data_AF-A0A1G8SPI6-F1
#
_entry.id   AF-A0A1G8SPI6-F1
#
_cell.length_a   1.000
_cell.length_b   1.000
_cell.length_c   1.000
_cell.angle_alpha   90.00
_cell.angle_beta   90.00
_cell.angle_gamma   90.00
#
_symmetry.space_group_name_H-M   'P 1'
#
loop_
_entity.id
_entity.type
_entity.pdbx_description
1 polymer ?
#
loop_
_entity_poly.entity_id
_entity_poly.type
_entity_poly.pdbx_seq_one_letter_code
_entity_poly.pdbx_strand_id
1 'polypeptide(L)' 'KGIYAVGDITSFDGKVKLIATGFGEAPTAVSNAKAYMDPKSRLQPGHSTHMF' A
#
# COMPACT_ATOMS: atom_id res chain seq x y z
N LYS A 1 2.98 15.78 0.79
CA LYS A 1 2.14 14.86 1.60
C LYS A 1 0.98 14.37 0.73
N GLY A 2 0.66 13.07 0.77
CA GLY A 2 -0.35 12.47 -0.12
C GLY A 2 0.19 11.89 -1.44
N ILE A 3 1.51 11.80 -1.61
CA ILE A 3 2.15 11.11 -2.74
C ILE A 3 2.81 9.85 -2.20
N TYR A 4 2.49 8.70 -2.80
CA TYR A 4 2.98 7.38 -2.43
C TYR A 4 3.67 6.74 -3.64
N ALA A 5 4.70 5.93 -3.40
CA ALA A 5 5.46 5.23 -4.42
C ALA A 5 5.63 3.77 -4.01
N VAL A 6 5.69 2.86 -4.98
CA VAL A 6 5.82 1.40 -4.76
C VAL A 6 6.68 0.76 -5.84
N GLY A 7 7.30 -0.38 -5.53
CA GLY A 7 8.09 -1.15 -6.50
C GLY A 7 9.49 -0.56 -6.71
N ASP A 8 10.06 -0.79 -7.89
CA ASP A 8 11.48 -0.52 -8.20
C ASP A 8 11.89 0.95 -8.10
N ILE A 9 10.92 1.86 -8.14
CA ILE A 9 11.12 3.31 -7.95
C ILE A 9 11.39 3.69 -6.49
N THR A 10 11.05 2.80 -5.54
CA THR A 10 11.29 3.01 -4.11
C THR A 10 12.65 2.48 -3.70
N SER A 11 13.28 3.12 -2.71
CA SER A 11 14.56 2.69 -2.17
C SER A 11 14.58 2.94 -0.67
N PHE A 12 14.82 1.88 0.09
CA PHE A 12 14.99 1.88 1.54
C PHE A 12 15.90 0.71 1.91
N ASP A 13 16.42 0.72 3.14
CA ASP A 13 17.36 -0.30 3.58
C ASP A 13 16.73 -1.71 3.52
N GLY A 14 17.41 -2.65 2.86
CA GLY A 14 16.91 -3.99 2.60
C GLY A 14 15.88 -4.14 1.47
N LYS A 15 15.58 -3.08 0.70
CA LYS A 15 14.65 -3.17 -0.45
C LYS A 15 15.22 -4.01 -1.59
N VAL A 16 14.60 -5.16 -1.86
CA VAL A 16 14.89 -6.01 -3.02
C VAL A 16 13.92 -5.67 -4.16
N LYS A 17 14.43 -5.45 -5.38
CA LYS A 17 13.62 -5.11 -6.57
C LYS A 17 13.00 -6.35 -7.21
N LEU A 18 11.95 -6.87 -6.58
CA LEU A 18 11.20 -8.04 -7.05
C LEU A 18 9.72 -7.71 -7.20
N ILE A 19 9.06 -8.36 -8.15
CA ILE A 19 7.60 -8.28 -8.36
C ILE A 19 6.85 -8.56 -7.04
N ALA A 20 7.27 -9.57 -6.28
CA ALA A 20 6.68 -9.93 -4.99
C ALA A 20 6.73 -8.79 -3.96
N THR A 21 7.83 -8.03 -3.93
CA THR A 21 7.96 -6.90 -3.00
C THR A 21 7.06 -5.73 -3.41
N GLY A 22 6.90 -5.49 -4.72
CA GLY A 22 5.96 -4.50 -5.24
C GLY A 22 4.51 -4.84 -4.88
N PHE A 23 4.14 -6.12 -4.95
CA PHE A 23 2.80 -6.58 -4.53
C PHE A 23 2.53 -6.42 -3.03
N GLY A 24 3.54 -6.46 -2.16
CA GLY A 24 3.38 -6.16 -0.73
C GLY A 24 3.25 -4.66 -0.44
N GLU A 25 3.94 -3.84 -1.22
CA GLU A 25 3.94 -2.37 -1.07
C GLU A 25 2.68 -1.72 -1.63
N ALA A 26 2.16 -2.23 -2.75
CA ALA A 26 0.96 -1.72 -3.39
C ALA A 26 -0.26 -1.58 -2.45
N PRO A 27 -0.71 -2.63 -1.72
CA PRO A 27 -1.87 -2.51 -0.81
C PRO A 27 -1.59 -1.56 0.35
N THR A 28 -0.33 -1.50 0.81
CA THR A 28 0.08 -0.57 1.86
C THR A 28 -0.05 0.88 1.40
N ALA A 29 0.48 1.20 0.21
CA ALA A 29 0.37 2.53 -0.38
C ALA A 29 -1.09 2.93 -0.65
N VAL A 30 -1.89 2.02 -1.21
CA VAL A 30 -3.31 2.28 -1.49
C VAL A 30 -4.11 2.50 -0.21
N SER A 31 -3.89 1.69 0.83
CA SER A 31 -4.62 1.83 2.10
C SER A 31 -4.25 3.13 2.83
N ASN A 32 -2.98 3.53 2.80
CA ASN A 32 -2.54 4.82 3.34
C ASN A 32 -3.08 6.00 2.50
N ALA A 33 -3.09 5.89 1.17
CA ALA A 33 -3.66 6.90 0.30
C ALA A 33 -5.17 7.07 0.55
N LYS A 34 -5.89 5.97 0.71
CA LYS A 34 -7.33 5.98 1.02
C LYS A 34 -7.60 6.62 2.38
N ALA A 35 -6.83 6.29 3.42
CA ALA A 35 -6.94 6.92 4.73
C ALA A 35 -6.58 8.42 4.71
N TYR A 36 -5.63 8.81 3.86
CA TYR A 36 -5.28 10.22 3.67
C TYR A 36 -6.38 11.02 2.96
N MET A 37 -7.05 10.40 1.97
CA MET A 37 -8.16 11.02 1.23
C MET A 37 -9.46 11.03 2.03
N ASP A 38 -9.71 9.99 2.82
CA ASP A 38 -10.92 9.80 3.59
C ASP A 38 -10.56 9.42 5.04
N PRO A 39 -10.54 10.40 5.97
CA PRO A 39 -10.15 10.17 7.36
C PRO A 39 -11.15 9.30 8.13
N LYS A 40 -12.33 8.98 7.57
CA LYS A 40 -13.27 8.00 8.15
C LYS A 40 -12.96 6.57 7.70
N SER A 41 -12.12 6.40 6.70
CA SER A 41 -11.73 5.08 6.20
C SER A 41 -10.65 4.44 7.06
N ARG A 42 -10.78 3.13 7.29
CA ARG A 42 -9.85 2.39 8.14
C ARG A 42 -8.61 1.98 7.34
N LEU A 43 -7.44 2.16 7.94
CA LEU A 43 -6.14 1.88 7.29
C LEU A 43 -5.92 0.38 7.03
N GLN A 44 -6.55 -0.51 7.80
CA GLN A 44 -6.58 -1.94 7.50
C GLN A 44 -7.80 -2.28 6.65
N PRO A 45 -7.60 -2.80 5.42
CA PRO A 45 -8.70 -3.28 4.59
C PRO A 45 -9.40 -4.48 5.24
N GLY A 46 -10.66 -4.69 4.90
CA GLY A 46 -11.42 -5.87 5.34
C GLY A 46 -10.90 -7.17 4.70
N HIS A 47 -11.30 -8.31 5.26
CA HIS A 47 -10.97 -9.61 4.69
C HIS A 47 -11.67 -9.79 3.33
N SER A 48 -10.91 -9.90 2.25
CA SER A 48 -11.45 -9.99 0.88
C SER A 48 -12.42 -11.16 0.68
N THR A 49 -12.23 -12.27 1.42
CA THR A 49 -13.12 -13.45 1.39
C THR A 49 -14.52 -13.19 1.92
N HIS A 50 -14.74 -12.10 2.66
CA HIS A 50 -16.05 -11.70 3.21
C HIS A 50 -16.61 -10.43 2.55
N MET A 51 -15.94 -9.92 1.52
CA MET A 51 -16.37 -8.71 0.80
C MET A 51 -17.04 -9.02 -0.55
N PHE A 52 -17.04 -10.29 -0.98
CA PHE A 52 -17.68 -10.79 -2.20
C PHE A 52 -18.61 -11.96 -1.89
#